data_AF-A0A2E0P9Y3-F1
#
_entry.id   AF-A0A2E0P9Y3-F1
#
_cell.length_a   1.000
_cell.length_b   1.000
_cell.length_c   1.000
_cell.angle_alpha   90.00
_cell.angle_beta   90.00
_cell.angle_gamma   90.00
#
_symmetry.space_group_name_H-M   'P 1'
#
loop_
_entity.id
_entity.type
_entity.pdbx_description
1 polymer ?
#
loop_
_entity_poly.entity_id
_entity_poly.type
_entity_poly.pdbx_seq_one_letter_code
_entity_poly.pdbx_strand_id
1 'polypeptide(L)'
;MIKSLKSFTHIKSIWHISYKASITLFFLLKISSIIIFAEDQPTKSDKHLFILSGQSNMQGHRPDEAFTPAVKAALGNEAVIVIQDAMGGQPIQRWWKNWKSSDGQKSEWKGDLYDRLMSKVEPKINGQKLASITFLWMQGERDAKLRLGTLYEASLKGLYRQLSNDLNRKDVNFVIGRLSDFDLKNSRYPHWTMIRKAQVKVAESNPRFSWVNTDDLNDGINRKGKKIENDLHYSAEGYKELGKRFATNALKLIRQNHTKKNIND
;
A
#
# COMPACT_ATOMS: atom_id res chain seq x y z
N MET A 1 25.79 39.16 104.42
CA MET A 1 24.65 39.80 103.71
C MET A 1 24.42 39.03 102.41
N ILE A 2 23.31 38.39 102.07
CA ILE A 2 22.09 37.95 102.74
C ILE A 2 21.85 36.55 102.12
N LYS A 3 21.69 35.52 102.96
CA LYS A 3 21.12 34.21 102.57
C LYS A 3 19.75 34.11 103.23
N SER A 4 18.72 33.71 102.48
CA SER A 4 17.40 33.30 103.00
C SER A 4 16.58 32.75 101.81
N LEU A 5 16.40 31.41 101.71
CA LEU A 5 15.21 30.62 102.17
C LEU A 5 14.12 30.62 101.06
N LYS A 6 13.59 29.51 100.53
CA LYS A 6 12.88 28.36 101.15
C LYS A 6 12.74 27.26 100.08
N SER A 7 13.13 26.01 100.35
CA SER A 7 12.30 24.88 100.85
C SER A 7 11.14 24.48 99.94
N PHE A 8 11.10 23.22 99.50
CA PHE A 8 10.26 22.18 100.11
C PHE A 8 10.63 20.81 99.53
N THR A 9 10.78 19.83 100.42
CA THR A 9 11.05 18.42 100.14
C THR A 9 9.81 17.58 100.44
N HIS A 10 9.90 16.30 100.04
CA HIS A 10 9.01 15.16 100.33
C HIS A 10 8.06 14.84 99.14
N ILE A 11 7.86 13.59 98.68
CA ILE A 11 7.84 12.29 99.37
C ILE A 11 8.35 11.16 98.44
N LYS A 12 8.92 10.16 99.12
CA LYS A 12 9.39 8.82 98.76
C LYS A 12 8.42 7.99 97.89
N SER A 13 8.94 7.13 97.02
CA SER A 13 9.11 5.69 97.35
C SER A 13 9.66 4.89 96.16
N ILE A 14 10.51 3.94 96.51
CA ILE A 14 11.28 3.00 95.70
C ILE A 14 10.46 1.72 95.54
N TRP A 15 10.48 1.05 94.39
CA TRP A 15 10.66 -0.42 94.27
C TRP A 15 11.14 -0.77 92.85
N HIS A 16 12.15 -1.64 92.79
CA HIS A 16 12.97 -2.00 91.64
C HIS A 16 12.40 -3.20 90.82
N ILE A 17 13.10 -3.48 89.71
CA ILE A 17 13.23 -4.76 88.94
C ILE A 17 12.26 -4.78 87.72
N SER A 18 12.62 -4.92 86.44
CA SER A 18 13.81 -5.46 85.76
C SER A 18 13.81 -5.17 84.23
N TYR A 19 15.01 -4.91 83.68
CA TYR A 19 15.60 -5.33 82.39
C TYR A 19 14.85 -5.35 81.02
N LYS A 20 15.54 -4.66 80.07
CA LYS A 20 15.72 -4.89 78.60
C LYS A 20 14.50 -4.72 77.69
N ALA A 21 14.59 -3.74 76.77
CA ALA A 21 15.04 -3.96 75.39
C ALA A 21 14.59 -2.79 74.48
N SER A 22 15.46 -2.45 73.53
CA SER A 22 15.34 -1.42 72.51
C SER A 22 14.02 -1.41 71.75
N ILE A 23 13.48 -0.23 71.43
CA ILE A 23 12.74 -0.05 70.17
C ILE A 23 13.20 1.25 69.50
N THR A 24 13.96 1.03 68.45
CA THR A 24 14.45 1.95 67.43
C THR A 24 13.32 2.72 66.76
N LEU A 25 13.55 4.02 66.59
CA LEU A 25 12.77 4.94 65.77
C LEU A 25 12.76 4.48 64.30
N PHE A 26 11.63 3.99 63.79
CA PHE A 26 11.46 3.71 62.35
C PHE A 26 10.68 4.84 61.68
N PHE A 27 11.40 5.73 61.00
CA PHE A 27 10.84 6.56 59.92
C PHE A 27 10.68 5.68 58.68
N LEU A 28 9.47 5.17 58.43
CA LEU A 28 9.12 4.48 57.19
C LEU A 28 8.66 5.50 56.14
N LEU A 29 9.60 5.99 55.32
CA LEU A 29 9.32 6.62 54.04
C LEU A 29 8.74 5.56 53.09
N LYS A 30 7.42 5.58 52.87
CA LYS A 30 6.78 4.81 51.79
C LYS A 30 7.18 5.42 50.44
N ILE A 31 8.27 4.94 49.86
CA ILE A 31 8.55 5.14 48.44
C ILE A 31 7.59 4.22 47.70
N SER A 32 6.48 4.79 47.22
CA SER A 32 5.59 4.10 46.28
C SER A 32 6.33 4.01 44.95
N SER A 33 6.96 2.87 44.68
CA SER A 33 7.53 2.55 43.37
C SER A 33 6.41 2.50 42.35
N ILE A 34 6.21 3.59 41.61
CA ILE A 34 5.38 3.60 40.41
C ILE A 34 6.16 2.78 39.37
N ILE A 35 5.76 1.53 39.20
CA ILE A 35 6.22 0.71 38.08
C ILE A 35 5.51 1.26 36.85
N ILE A 36 6.20 2.11 36.11
CA ILE A 36 5.78 2.51 34.77
C ILE A 36 5.99 1.27 33.90
N PHE A 37 4.92 0.52 33.66
CA PHE A 37 4.90 -0.40 32.54
C PHE A 37 5.03 0.46 31.29
N ALA A 38 6.17 0.39 30.62
CA ALA A 38 6.27 0.85 29.24
C ALA A 38 5.26 0.00 28.47
N GLU A 39 4.10 0.59 28.17
CA GLU A 39 3.15 0.00 27.26
C GLU A 39 3.86 -0.12 25.92
N ASP A 40 4.22 -1.36 25.57
CA ASP A 40 4.93 -1.68 24.34
C ASP A 40 4.07 -1.14 23.21
N GLN A 41 4.46 0.02 22.65
CA GLN A 41 3.72 0.65 21.57
C GLN A 41 3.62 -0.41 20.49
N PRO A 42 2.41 -0.75 20.00
CA PRO A 42 2.26 -1.80 19.01
C PRO A 42 3.24 -1.50 17.88
N THR A 43 4.23 -2.39 17.72
CA THR A 43 5.27 -2.20 16.69
C THR A 43 4.52 -1.98 15.39
N LYS A 44 4.65 -0.77 14.84
CA LYS A 44 3.85 -0.34 13.70
C LYS A 44 4.14 -1.30 12.56
N SER A 45 3.21 -2.22 12.28
CA SER A 45 3.45 -3.28 11.30
C SER A 45 3.82 -2.65 9.97
N ASP A 46 4.90 -3.13 9.35
CA ASP A 46 5.30 -2.64 8.04
C ASP A 46 4.11 -2.74 7.06
N LYS A 47 3.88 -1.70 6.27
CA LYS A 47 2.71 -1.61 5.39
C LYS A 47 3.01 -2.17 4.00
N HIS A 48 2.04 -2.85 3.42
CA HIS A 48 2.02 -3.26 2.03
C HIS A 48 1.17 -2.25 1.23
N LEU A 49 1.84 -1.49 0.37
CA LEU A 49 1.20 -0.51 -0.50
C LEU A 49 0.79 -1.15 -1.84
N PHE A 50 -0.47 -0.97 -2.21
CA PHE A 50 -1.03 -1.33 -3.50
C PHE A 50 -1.53 -0.08 -4.22
N ILE A 51 -0.93 0.22 -5.37
CA ILE A 51 -1.30 1.36 -6.21
C ILE A 51 -1.99 0.83 -7.45
N LEU A 52 -3.28 1.10 -7.62
CA LEU A 52 -4.08 0.69 -8.77
C LEU A 52 -4.32 1.90 -9.69
N SER A 53 -3.73 1.89 -10.89
CA SER A 53 -3.87 3.01 -11.83
C SER A 53 -4.06 2.58 -13.29
N GLY A 54 -4.44 3.54 -14.11
CA GLY A 54 -4.72 3.36 -15.53
C GLY A 54 -6.04 3.98 -15.95
N GLN A 55 -6.71 3.40 -16.93
CA GLN A 55 -7.95 3.95 -17.50
C GLN A 55 -9.08 2.94 -17.54
N SER A 56 -10.27 3.43 -17.93
CA SER A 56 -11.41 2.62 -18.40
C SER A 56 -11.71 1.45 -17.46
N ASN A 57 -11.24 0.24 -17.78
CA ASN A 57 -11.43 -0.94 -16.95
C ASN A 57 -10.81 -0.80 -15.55
N MET A 58 -9.69 -0.09 -15.37
CA MET A 58 -9.20 0.23 -14.03
C MET A 58 -10.18 1.12 -13.27
N GLN A 59 -10.74 2.16 -13.91
CA GLN A 59 -11.72 3.04 -13.27
C GLN A 59 -12.99 2.26 -12.89
N GLY A 60 -13.38 1.30 -13.74
CA GLY A 60 -14.46 0.37 -13.47
C GLY A 60 -14.14 -0.69 -12.41
N HIS A 61 -12.91 -0.89 -11.96
CA HIS A 61 -12.57 -2.07 -11.18
C HIS A 61 -13.28 -2.16 -9.81
N ARG A 62 -13.38 -1.06 -9.05
CA ARG A 62 -13.86 -1.03 -7.64
C ARG A 62 -13.17 -2.08 -6.75
N PRO A 63 -11.96 -1.80 -6.22
CA PRO A 63 -11.14 -2.80 -5.55
C PRO A 63 -11.79 -3.43 -4.31
N ASP A 64 -12.71 -2.74 -3.65
CA ASP A 64 -13.37 -3.25 -2.43
C ASP A 64 -14.33 -4.41 -2.68
N GLU A 65 -14.72 -4.67 -3.93
CA GLU A 65 -15.58 -5.81 -4.28
C GLU A 65 -14.82 -7.15 -4.23
N ALA A 66 -13.49 -7.15 -4.38
CA ALA A 66 -12.69 -8.40 -4.40
C ALA A 66 -11.20 -8.23 -4.06
N PHE A 67 -10.53 -7.22 -4.62
CA PHE A 67 -9.09 -7.01 -4.43
C PHE A 67 -8.73 -6.67 -2.98
N THR A 68 -9.33 -5.61 -2.42
CA THR A 68 -9.03 -5.13 -1.06
C THR A 68 -9.29 -6.20 -0.01
N PRO A 69 -10.45 -6.91 -0.01
CA PRO A 69 -10.68 -7.99 0.95
C PRO A 69 -9.65 -9.11 0.84
N ALA A 70 -9.26 -9.51 -0.38
CA ALA A 70 -8.31 -10.59 -0.59
C ALA A 70 -6.90 -10.26 -0.05
N VAL A 71 -6.39 -9.05 -0.32
CA VAL A 71 -5.06 -8.66 0.19
C VAL A 71 -5.06 -8.43 1.70
N LYS A 72 -6.16 -7.91 2.27
CA LYS A 72 -6.32 -7.74 3.72
C LYS A 72 -6.40 -9.08 4.44
N ALA A 73 -7.14 -10.04 3.90
CA ALA A 73 -7.20 -11.39 4.45
C ALA A 73 -5.83 -12.08 4.47
N ALA A 74 -4.99 -11.82 3.46
CA ALA A 74 -3.68 -12.44 3.34
C ALA A 74 -2.57 -11.76 4.15
N LEU A 75 -2.65 -10.45 4.39
CA LEU A 75 -1.57 -9.65 4.97
C LEU A 75 -1.93 -9.00 6.32
N GLY A 76 -3.21 -9.03 6.70
CA GLY A 76 -3.74 -8.34 7.87
C GLY A 76 -4.36 -6.98 7.51
N ASN A 77 -5.52 -6.69 8.10
CA ASN A 77 -6.31 -5.49 7.80
C ASN A 77 -5.51 -4.20 7.96
N GLU A 78 -4.76 -4.09 9.05
CA GLU A 78 -3.97 -2.92 9.39
C GLU A 78 -2.70 -2.80 8.55
N ALA A 79 -2.21 -3.90 7.96
CA ALA A 79 -0.95 -3.90 7.21
C ALA A 79 -1.11 -3.44 5.76
N VAL A 80 -2.31 -3.12 5.29
CA VAL A 80 -2.60 -2.87 3.87
C VAL A 80 -2.99 -1.42 3.61
N ILE A 81 -2.35 -0.81 2.61
CA ILE A 81 -2.75 0.49 2.03
C ILE A 81 -3.14 0.24 0.57
N VAL A 82 -4.40 0.49 0.21
CA VAL A 82 -4.89 0.40 -1.18
C VAL A 82 -5.24 1.80 -1.67
N ILE A 83 -4.69 2.18 -2.82
CA ILE A 83 -4.96 3.47 -3.45
C ILE A 83 -5.33 3.21 -4.90
N GLN A 84 -6.49 3.71 -5.32
CA GLN A 84 -6.91 3.68 -6.71
C GLN A 84 -7.00 5.11 -7.26
N ASP A 85 -6.32 5.34 -8.39
CA ASP A 85 -6.52 6.53 -9.20
C ASP A 85 -6.51 6.17 -10.69
N ALA A 86 -7.66 6.34 -11.34
CA ALA A 86 -7.84 6.02 -12.74
C ALA A 86 -8.77 7.03 -13.42
N MET A 87 -8.66 7.17 -14.73
CA MET A 87 -9.54 8.04 -15.53
C MET A 87 -9.83 7.42 -16.89
N GLY A 88 -11.10 7.28 -17.23
CA GLY A 88 -11.57 6.74 -18.50
C GLY A 88 -11.06 7.49 -19.73
N GLY A 89 -10.70 6.73 -20.77
CA GLY A 89 -10.42 7.27 -22.09
C GLY A 89 -9.11 8.03 -22.24
N GLN A 90 -8.13 7.85 -21.35
CA GLN A 90 -6.87 8.60 -21.34
C GLN A 90 -5.68 7.76 -21.86
N PRO A 91 -4.77 8.37 -22.65
CA PRO A 91 -3.55 7.72 -23.13
C PRO A 91 -2.43 7.69 -22.09
N ILE A 92 -1.50 6.72 -22.19
CA ILE A 92 -0.41 6.53 -21.20
C ILE A 92 0.48 7.78 -21.02
N GLN A 93 0.58 8.66 -22.02
CA GLN A 93 1.36 9.91 -21.92
C GLN A 93 0.91 10.80 -20.74
N ARG A 94 -0.35 10.70 -20.31
CA ARG A 94 -0.89 11.42 -19.14
C ARG A 94 -0.31 10.90 -17.81
N TRP A 95 0.32 9.73 -17.82
CA TRP A 95 0.99 9.14 -16.66
C TRP A 95 2.52 9.20 -16.72
N TRP A 96 3.13 9.27 -17.91
CA TRP A 96 4.59 9.33 -18.05
C TRP A 96 5.07 10.73 -18.45
N LYS A 97 5.72 11.45 -17.52
CA LYS A 97 6.14 12.86 -17.70
C LYS A 97 7.16 13.05 -18.82
N ASN A 98 7.97 12.02 -19.07
CA ASN A 98 9.00 11.99 -20.10
C ASN A 98 8.53 11.32 -21.40
N TRP A 99 7.22 11.11 -21.57
CA TRP A 99 6.66 10.63 -22.81
C TRP A 99 7.02 11.57 -23.97
N LYS A 100 7.36 10.98 -25.12
CA LYS A 100 7.71 11.68 -26.35
C LYS A 100 6.91 11.07 -27.50
N SER A 101 6.35 11.92 -28.36
CA SER A 101 5.70 11.45 -29.58
C SER A 101 6.76 10.99 -30.59
N SER A 102 6.34 10.19 -31.57
CA SER A 102 7.21 9.70 -32.63
C SER A 102 7.70 10.81 -33.58
N ASP A 103 6.93 11.89 -33.70
CA ASP A 103 7.20 13.04 -34.56
C ASP A 103 7.79 14.25 -33.81
N GLY A 104 8.07 14.10 -32.51
CA GLY A 104 8.62 15.17 -31.66
C GLY A 104 7.64 16.28 -31.26
N GLN A 105 6.37 16.21 -31.67
CA GLN A 105 5.33 17.14 -31.22
C GLN A 105 5.15 17.11 -29.70
N LYS A 106 5.03 18.30 -29.11
CA LYS A 106 4.73 18.44 -27.69
C LYS A 106 3.25 18.14 -27.46
N SER A 107 2.95 17.22 -26.54
CA SER A 107 1.59 17.07 -26.02
C SER A 107 1.34 18.11 -24.93
N GLU A 108 0.19 18.79 -24.99
CA GLU A 108 -0.25 19.74 -23.96
C GLU A 108 -0.45 19.08 -22.59
N TRP A 109 -0.83 17.81 -22.57
CA TRP A 109 -1.17 17.08 -21.34
C TRP A 109 -0.32 15.82 -21.22
N LYS A 110 0.75 15.91 -20.42
CA LYS A 110 1.64 14.80 -20.09
C LYS A 110 1.91 14.76 -18.58
N GLY A 111 1.87 13.56 -18.00
CA GLY A 111 2.20 13.31 -16.59
C GLY A 111 1.25 13.88 -15.53
N ASP A 112 0.25 14.67 -15.89
CA ASP A 112 -0.66 15.31 -14.94
C ASP A 112 -1.58 14.32 -14.19
N LEU A 113 -1.98 13.20 -14.83
CA LEU A 113 -2.70 12.14 -14.12
C LEU A 113 -1.78 11.35 -13.18
N TYR A 114 -0.48 11.32 -13.47
CA TYR A 114 0.48 10.79 -12.53
C TYR A 114 0.68 11.73 -11.33
N ASP A 115 0.71 13.04 -11.54
CA ASP A 115 0.74 14.01 -10.42
C ASP A 115 -0.50 13.87 -9.54
N ARG A 116 -1.69 13.67 -10.14
CA ARG A 116 -2.92 13.37 -9.42
C ARG A 116 -2.87 12.04 -8.67
N LEU A 117 -2.22 11.02 -9.24
CA LEU A 117 -2.01 9.75 -8.55
C LEU A 117 -1.09 9.95 -7.34
N MET A 118 0.06 10.61 -7.52
CA MET A 118 1.06 10.78 -6.47
C MET A 118 0.57 11.67 -5.34
N SER A 119 -0.25 12.69 -5.62
CA SER A 119 -0.88 13.51 -4.58
C SER A 119 -1.82 12.72 -3.65
N LYS A 120 -2.30 11.54 -4.08
CA LYS A 120 -3.04 10.60 -3.23
C LYS A 120 -2.13 9.60 -2.53
N VAL A 121 -1.04 9.19 -3.18
CA VAL A 121 -0.09 8.20 -2.66
C VAL A 121 0.72 8.79 -1.51
N GLU A 122 1.36 9.94 -1.71
CA GLU A 122 2.33 10.51 -0.78
C GLU A 122 1.76 10.73 0.64
N PRO A 123 0.57 11.34 0.83
CA PRO A 123 0.03 11.55 2.17
C PRO A 123 -0.30 10.25 2.91
N LYS A 124 -0.63 9.17 2.18
CA LYS A 124 -0.98 7.88 2.76
C LYS A 124 0.22 7.06 3.22
N ILE A 125 1.39 7.32 2.65
CA ILE A 125 2.63 6.60 2.98
C ILE A 125 3.58 7.41 3.87
N ASN A 126 3.30 8.70 4.09
CA ASN A 126 4.12 9.54 4.96
C ASN A 126 4.23 8.96 6.37
N GLY A 127 5.47 8.83 6.88
CA GLY A 127 5.77 8.22 8.17
C GLY A 127 5.41 6.73 8.30
N GLN A 128 5.15 6.04 7.18
CA GLN A 128 4.93 4.60 7.15
C GLN A 128 6.20 3.88 6.70
N LYS A 129 6.58 2.81 7.39
CA LYS A 129 7.57 1.86 6.89
C LYS A 129 6.87 0.90 5.93
N LEU A 130 7.33 0.83 4.69
CA LEU A 130 6.70 0.01 3.65
C LEU A 130 7.45 -1.32 3.47
N ALA A 131 6.82 -2.44 3.80
CA ALA A 131 7.34 -3.78 3.52
C ALA A 131 7.45 -4.02 2.00
N SER A 132 6.41 -3.65 1.25
CA SER A 132 6.38 -3.82 -0.20
C SER A 132 5.56 -2.75 -0.90
N ILE A 133 5.87 -2.52 -2.17
CA ILE A 133 5.04 -1.74 -3.08
C ILE A 133 4.66 -2.62 -4.26
N THR A 134 3.37 -2.65 -4.59
CA THR A 134 2.87 -3.27 -5.82
C THR A 134 2.09 -2.26 -6.63
N PHE A 135 2.57 -1.99 -7.85
CA PHE A 135 1.88 -1.19 -8.83
C PHE A 135 1.03 -2.11 -9.72
N LEU A 136 -0.27 -1.83 -9.80
CA LEU A 136 -1.22 -2.55 -10.64
C LEU A 136 -1.72 -1.61 -11.73
N TRP A 137 -1.60 -2.05 -12.97
CA TRP A 137 -1.87 -1.21 -14.14
C TRP A 137 -2.86 -1.86 -15.08
N MET A 138 -3.91 -1.13 -15.44
CA MET A 138 -4.85 -1.52 -16.49
C MET A 138 -5.20 -0.31 -17.35
N GLN A 139 -4.61 -0.25 -18.53
CA GLN A 139 -4.75 0.83 -19.52
C GLN A 139 -4.24 0.29 -20.85
N GLY A 140 -4.56 0.98 -21.95
CA GLY A 140 -3.97 0.74 -23.27
C GLY A 140 -4.97 0.93 -24.40
N GLU A 141 -6.27 0.90 -24.08
CA GLU A 141 -7.36 1.04 -25.02
C GLU A 141 -7.28 2.37 -25.81
N ARG A 142 -6.85 3.46 -25.16
CA ARG A 142 -6.74 4.76 -25.82
C ARG A 142 -5.54 4.80 -26.76
N ASP A 143 -4.40 4.28 -26.32
CA ASP A 143 -3.19 4.16 -27.14
C ASP A 143 -3.41 3.23 -28.34
N ALA A 144 -4.16 2.14 -28.17
CA ALA A 144 -4.59 1.26 -29.25
C ALA A 144 -5.43 2.01 -30.29
N LYS A 145 -6.38 2.84 -29.83
CA LYS A 145 -7.23 3.66 -30.70
C LYS A 145 -6.47 4.75 -31.44
N LEU A 146 -5.50 5.38 -30.77
CA LEU A 146 -4.70 6.47 -31.31
C LEU A 146 -3.48 6.01 -32.13
N ARG A 147 -3.32 4.69 -32.36
CA ARG A 147 -2.17 4.12 -33.09
C ARG A 147 -0.81 4.40 -32.42
N LEU A 148 -0.80 4.46 -31.08
CA LEU A 148 0.42 4.72 -30.28
C LEU A 148 1.14 3.44 -29.83
N GLY A 149 0.72 2.27 -30.32
CA GLY A 149 1.26 0.96 -29.92
C GLY A 149 2.79 0.81 -30.03
N THR A 150 3.44 1.47 -31.00
CA THR A 150 4.91 1.41 -31.18
C THR A 150 5.66 2.09 -30.02
N LEU A 151 5.03 3.03 -29.33
CA LEU A 151 5.61 3.77 -28.20
C LEU A 151 5.25 3.13 -26.84
N TYR A 152 4.33 2.17 -26.84
CA TYR A 152 3.68 1.72 -25.61
C TYR A 152 4.60 0.94 -24.67
N GLU A 153 5.44 0.05 -25.21
CA GLU A 153 6.41 -0.71 -24.40
C GLU A 153 7.37 0.23 -23.66
N ALA A 154 7.95 1.20 -24.37
CA ALA A 154 8.84 2.20 -23.80
C ALA A 154 8.12 3.06 -22.76
N SER A 155 6.86 3.42 -23.03
CA SER A 155 6.03 4.20 -22.12
C SER A 155 5.72 3.47 -20.82
N LEU A 156 5.36 2.18 -20.91
CA LEU A 156 5.04 1.36 -19.76
C LEU A 156 6.26 1.14 -18.86
N LYS A 157 7.43 0.86 -19.47
CA LYS A 157 8.71 0.79 -18.75
C LYS A 157 9.11 2.14 -18.16
N GLY A 158 8.85 3.23 -18.87
CA GLY A 158 9.12 4.61 -18.42
C GLY A 158 8.30 4.99 -17.20
N LEU A 159 6.99 4.70 -17.22
CA LEU A 159 6.08 4.89 -16.10
C LEU A 159 6.53 4.10 -14.87
N TYR A 160 6.86 2.81 -15.04
CA TYR A 160 7.36 1.98 -13.94
C TYR A 160 8.63 2.59 -13.31
N ARG A 161 9.61 3.02 -14.12
CA ARG A 161 10.84 3.64 -13.61
C ARG A 161 10.56 4.96 -12.89
N GLN A 162 9.68 5.81 -13.44
CA GLN A 162 9.28 7.06 -12.82
C GLN A 162 8.69 6.81 -11.42
N LEU A 163 7.72 5.90 -11.30
CA LEU A 163 7.10 5.52 -10.04
C LEU A 163 8.11 4.94 -9.04
N SER A 164 8.99 4.06 -9.52
CA SER A 164 10.05 3.46 -8.69
C SER A 164 11.01 4.52 -8.14
N ASN A 165 11.39 5.49 -8.98
CA ASN A 165 12.30 6.58 -8.60
C ASN A 165 11.65 7.54 -7.60
N ASP A 166 10.42 7.98 -7.87
CA ASP A 166 9.71 8.94 -7.00
C ASP A 166 9.39 8.34 -5.63
N LEU A 167 9.16 7.02 -5.56
CA LEU A 167 8.99 6.30 -4.30
C LEU A 167 10.31 5.87 -3.65
N ASN A 168 11.45 6.13 -4.30
CA ASN A 168 12.78 5.71 -3.89
C ASN A 168 12.88 4.20 -3.58
N ARG A 169 12.30 3.36 -4.45
CA ARG A 169 12.24 1.90 -4.29
C ARG A 169 12.67 1.19 -5.56
N LYS A 170 13.61 0.25 -5.44
CA LYS A 170 14.13 -0.56 -6.56
C LYS A 170 13.41 -1.91 -6.70
N ASP A 171 12.55 -2.25 -5.76
CA ASP A 171 11.93 -3.56 -5.56
C ASP A 171 10.40 -3.54 -5.76
N VAL A 172 9.89 -2.54 -6.49
CA VAL A 172 8.47 -2.39 -6.80
C VAL A 172 7.99 -3.59 -7.64
N ASN A 173 6.94 -4.26 -7.19
CA ASN A 173 6.25 -5.28 -7.97
C ASN A 173 5.34 -4.62 -9.00
N PHE A 174 5.19 -5.22 -10.18
CA PHE A 174 4.35 -4.68 -11.25
C PHE A 174 3.37 -5.72 -11.81
N VAL A 175 2.07 -5.49 -11.68
CA VAL A 175 1.03 -6.39 -12.19
C VAL A 175 0.25 -5.69 -13.30
N ILE A 176 0.35 -6.19 -14.53
CA ILE A 176 -0.28 -5.58 -15.70
C ILE A 176 -1.54 -6.36 -16.09
N GLY A 177 -2.67 -5.69 -16.16
CA GLY A 177 -3.86 -6.20 -16.85
C GLY A 177 -3.64 -6.10 -18.35
N ARG A 178 -3.59 -7.24 -19.03
CA ARG A 178 -3.58 -7.26 -20.50
C ARG A 178 -4.94 -6.79 -20.98
N LEU A 179 -5.00 -5.97 -22.04
CA LEU A 179 -6.27 -5.66 -22.69
C LEU A 179 -6.99 -6.96 -23.08
N SER A 180 -8.33 -7.03 -23.03
CA SER A 180 -9.10 -8.26 -23.35
C SER A 180 -9.12 -8.57 -24.85
N ASP A 181 -9.88 -9.58 -25.25
CA ASP A 181 -10.05 -10.06 -26.62
C ASP A 181 -11.01 -9.19 -27.48
N PHE A 182 -11.52 -8.09 -26.93
CA PHE A 182 -12.42 -7.10 -27.54
C PHE A 182 -12.24 -6.82 -29.05
N ASP A 183 -11.01 -6.59 -29.52
CA ASP A 183 -10.75 -6.26 -30.92
C ASP A 183 -9.47 -6.94 -31.43
N LEU A 184 -9.41 -8.27 -31.34
CA LEU A 184 -8.27 -9.04 -31.85
C LEU A 184 -8.03 -8.88 -33.37
N LYS A 185 -9.06 -8.47 -34.11
CA LYS A 185 -8.95 -8.15 -35.54
C LYS A 185 -8.38 -6.74 -35.80
N ASN A 186 -8.17 -5.93 -34.75
CA ASN A 186 -7.73 -4.54 -34.81
C ASN A 186 -8.60 -3.65 -35.73
N SER A 187 -9.88 -3.99 -35.85
CA SER A 187 -10.80 -3.34 -36.80
C SER A 187 -11.30 -1.99 -36.30
N ARG A 188 -11.37 -1.82 -34.98
CA ARG A 188 -11.90 -0.62 -34.30
C ARG A 188 -10.79 0.15 -33.58
N TYR A 189 -9.77 -0.56 -33.10
CA TYR A 189 -8.64 -0.12 -32.31
C TYR A 189 -7.37 -0.66 -32.98
N PRO A 190 -6.80 0.07 -33.95
CA PRO A 190 -5.83 -0.49 -34.89
C PRO A 190 -4.57 -1.12 -34.27
N HIS A 191 -4.18 -0.69 -33.07
CA HIS A 191 -3.00 -1.23 -32.39
C HIS A 191 -3.35 -2.14 -31.20
N TRP A 192 -4.58 -2.67 -31.10
CA TRP A 192 -5.04 -3.47 -29.96
C TRP A 192 -4.11 -4.65 -29.64
N THR A 193 -3.86 -5.50 -30.63
CA THR A 193 -2.96 -6.66 -30.49
C THR A 193 -1.49 -6.25 -30.26
N MET A 194 -1.06 -5.10 -30.78
CA MET A 194 0.29 -4.56 -30.54
C MET A 194 0.46 -4.15 -29.07
N ILE A 195 -0.54 -3.48 -28.49
CA ILE A 195 -0.57 -3.12 -27.07
C ILE A 195 -0.57 -4.38 -26.20
N ARG A 196 -1.43 -5.38 -26.52
CA ARG A 196 -1.46 -6.67 -25.81
C ARG A 196 -0.08 -7.34 -25.77
N LYS A 197 0.62 -7.38 -26.91
CA LYS A 197 1.98 -7.93 -27.01
C LYS A 197 2.97 -7.14 -26.14
N ALA A 198 2.93 -5.82 -26.18
CA ALA A 198 3.79 -4.97 -25.38
C ALA A 198 3.56 -5.17 -23.86
N GLN A 199 2.30 -5.27 -23.42
CA GLN A 199 1.95 -5.51 -22.02
C GLN A 199 2.53 -6.83 -21.49
N VAL A 200 2.34 -7.92 -22.23
CA VAL A 200 2.89 -9.25 -21.87
C VAL A 200 4.41 -9.21 -21.88
N LYS A 201 5.03 -8.66 -22.93
CA LYS A 201 6.49 -8.55 -23.04
C LYS A 201 7.11 -7.77 -21.89
N VAL A 202 6.51 -6.66 -21.46
CA VAL A 202 6.98 -5.92 -20.28
C VAL A 202 6.83 -6.78 -19.03
N ALA A 203 5.65 -7.39 -18.83
CA ALA A 203 5.37 -8.21 -17.65
C ALA A 203 6.33 -9.41 -17.51
N GLU A 204 6.82 -9.97 -18.61
CA GLU A 204 7.74 -11.11 -18.61
C GLU A 204 9.22 -10.68 -18.53
N SER A 205 9.53 -9.39 -18.64
CA SER A 205 10.90 -8.90 -18.68
C SER A 205 11.61 -8.80 -17.31
N ASN A 206 10.90 -9.01 -16.20
CA ASN A 206 11.46 -8.90 -14.85
C ASN A 206 10.75 -9.87 -13.89
N PRO A 207 11.48 -10.58 -13.01
CA PRO A 207 10.87 -11.51 -12.05
C PRO A 207 9.95 -10.86 -11.01
N ARG A 208 9.96 -9.53 -10.87
CA ARG A 208 9.03 -8.77 -10.03
C ARG A 208 7.75 -8.37 -10.77
N PHE A 209 7.65 -8.70 -12.05
CA PHE A 209 6.51 -8.33 -12.88
C PHE A 209 5.65 -9.55 -13.18
N SER A 210 4.38 -9.31 -13.46
CA SER A 210 3.42 -10.32 -13.87
C SER A 210 2.31 -9.66 -14.69
N TRP A 211 1.50 -10.48 -15.37
CA TRP A 211 0.32 -10.01 -16.05
C TRP A 211 -0.89 -10.90 -15.73
N VAL A 212 -2.09 -10.33 -15.87
CA VAL A 212 -3.34 -11.06 -15.73
C VAL A 212 -4.02 -11.15 -17.10
N ASN A 213 -4.49 -12.35 -17.44
CA ASN A 213 -5.37 -12.55 -18.58
C ASN A 213 -6.76 -11.98 -18.26
N THR A 214 -7.39 -11.38 -19.26
CA THR A 214 -8.70 -10.72 -19.14
C THR A 214 -9.66 -11.05 -20.29
N ASP A 215 -9.30 -12.01 -21.14
CA ASP A 215 -10.08 -12.38 -22.34
C ASP A 215 -11.47 -12.93 -22.01
N ASP A 216 -11.72 -13.35 -20.77
CA ASP A 216 -12.98 -13.92 -20.30
C ASP A 216 -13.80 -12.98 -19.39
N LEU A 217 -13.42 -11.70 -19.31
CA LEU A 217 -14.01 -10.75 -18.33
C LEU A 217 -15.05 -9.80 -18.94
N ASN A 218 -15.20 -9.78 -20.27
CA ASN A 218 -16.02 -8.84 -21.04
C ASN A 218 -17.34 -9.44 -21.58
N ASP A 219 -17.73 -10.61 -21.07
CA ASP A 219 -19.02 -11.25 -21.34
C ASP A 219 -19.91 -11.26 -20.10
N GLY A 220 -21.24 -11.28 -20.31
CA GLY A 220 -22.24 -11.46 -19.26
C GLY A 220 -23.10 -10.22 -19.05
N ILE A 221 -23.33 -9.83 -17.80
CA ILE A 221 -24.16 -8.66 -17.46
C ILE A 221 -23.26 -7.54 -16.94
N ASN A 222 -23.31 -6.38 -17.60
CA ASN A 222 -22.57 -5.21 -17.12
C ASN A 222 -23.24 -4.59 -15.89
N ARG A 223 -22.56 -3.64 -15.25
CA ARG A 223 -23.08 -3.01 -14.02
C ARG A 223 -24.34 -2.15 -14.19
N LYS A 224 -24.80 -1.94 -15.43
CA LYS A 224 -26.10 -1.29 -15.73
C LYS A 224 -27.22 -2.31 -15.96
N GLY A 225 -26.96 -3.61 -15.73
CA GLY A 225 -27.93 -4.68 -15.97
C GLY A 225 -28.08 -5.08 -17.44
N LYS A 226 -27.23 -4.58 -18.34
CA LYS A 226 -27.31 -4.90 -19.78
C LYS A 226 -26.42 -6.09 -20.10
N LYS A 227 -26.95 -7.04 -20.90
CA LYS A 227 -26.17 -8.13 -21.49
C LYS A 227 -25.11 -7.57 -22.45
N ILE A 228 -23.87 -7.99 -22.25
CA ILE A 228 -22.71 -7.65 -23.06
C ILE A 228 -22.04 -8.95 -23.54
N GLU A 229 -21.43 -8.85 -24.71
CA GLU A 229 -20.67 -9.93 -25.33
C GLU A 229 -19.48 -9.29 -26.04
N ASN A 230 -18.28 -9.77 -25.72
CA ASN A 230 -16.99 -9.29 -26.18
C ASN A 230 -16.90 -7.76 -26.16
N ASP A 231 -17.32 -7.14 -25.06
CA ASP A 231 -17.39 -5.68 -24.95
C ASP A 231 -16.02 -5.06 -24.59
N LEU A 232 -15.91 -3.74 -24.78
CA LEU A 232 -14.70 -2.99 -24.39
C LEU A 232 -14.52 -2.98 -22.87
N HIS A 233 -15.63 -3.03 -22.14
CA HIS A 233 -15.68 -2.97 -20.69
C HIS A 233 -16.12 -4.30 -20.09
N TYR A 234 -15.66 -4.58 -18.88
CA TYR A 234 -15.97 -5.82 -18.21
C TYR A 234 -17.40 -5.90 -17.68
N SER A 235 -17.88 -7.13 -17.55
CA SER A 235 -19.12 -7.43 -16.84
C SER A 235 -18.95 -7.15 -15.35
N ALA A 236 -20.06 -7.10 -14.60
CA ALA A 236 -20.00 -6.91 -13.16
C ALA A 236 -19.16 -8.01 -12.49
N GLU A 237 -19.32 -9.27 -12.90
CA GLU A 237 -18.51 -10.39 -12.42
C GLU A 237 -17.08 -10.36 -12.96
N GLY A 238 -16.88 -9.93 -14.21
CA GLY A 238 -15.55 -9.75 -14.78
C GLY A 238 -14.67 -8.80 -13.98
N TYR A 239 -15.23 -7.70 -13.46
CA TYR A 239 -14.48 -6.78 -12.59
C TYR A 239 -14.10 -7.39 -11.23
N LYS A 240 -14.95 -8.23 -10.65
CA LYS A 240 -14.63 -8.94 -9.40
C LYS A 240 -13.52 -9.96 -9.64
N GLU A 241 -13.62 -10.70 -10.74
CA GLU A 241 -12.62 -11.69 -11.13
C GLU A 241 -11.26 -11.04 -11.45
N LEU A 242 -11.25 -9.88 -12.13
CA LEU A 242 -10.04 -9.07 -12.28
C LEU A 242 -9.38 -8.77 -10.94
N GLY A 243 -10.16 -8.41 -9.92
CA GLY A 243 -9.65 -8.13 -8.57
C GLY A 243 -9.01 -9.33 -7.91
N LYS A 244 -9.64 -10.51 -8.03
CA LYS A 244 -9.07 -11.76 -7.50
C LYS A 244 -7.75 -12.10 -8.20
N ARG A 245 -7.69 -11.95 -9.53
CA ARG A 245 -6.46 -12.21 -10.32
C ARG A 245 -5.34 -11.23 -9.98
N PHE A 246 -5.67 -9.95 -9.83
CA PHE A 246 -4.72 -8.93 -9.38
C PHE A 246 -4.19 -9.21 -7.98
N ALA A 247 -5.06 -9.52 -7.01
CA ALA A 247 -4.64 -9.85 -5.66
C ALA A 247 -3.75 -11.09 -5.64
N THR A 248 -4.12 -12.14 -6.37
CA THR A 248 -3.34 -13.38 -6.46
C THR A 248 -1.93 -13.13 -6.98
N ASN A 249 -1.78 -12.37 -8.06
CA ASN A 249 -0.47 -12.07 -8.64
C ASN A 249 0.36 -11.16 -7.72
N ALA A 250 -0.26 -10.13 -7.15
CA ALA A 250 0.41 -9.23 -6.23
C ALA A 250 0.96 -9.97 -4.99
N LEU A 251 0.14 -10.81 -4.36
CA LEU A 251 0.52 -11.62 -3.20
C LEU A 251 1.60 -12.65 -3.55
N LYS A 252 1.52 -13.28 -4.72
CA LYS A 252 2.56 -14.20 -5.20
C LYS A 252 3.92 -13.51 -5.29
N LEU A 253 3.98 -12.32 -5.89
CA LEU A 253 5.22 -11.55 -6.01
C LEU A 253 5.77 -11.11 -4.66
N ILE A 254 4.90 -10.67 -3.74
CA ILE A 254 5.31 -10.30 -2.37
C ILE A 254 5.97 -11.50 -1.66
N ARG A 255 5.33 -12.68 -1.70
CA ARG A 255 5.86 -13.92 -1.06
C ARG A 255 7.20 -14.34 -1.66
N GLN A 256 7.30 -14.41 -2.99
CA GLN A 256 8.53 -14.83 -3.68
C GLN A 256 9.73 -13.93 -3.34
N ASN A 257 9.49 -12.62 -3.21
CA ASN A 257 10.56 -11.67 -2.92
C ASN A 257 10.93 -11.64 -1.43
N HIS A 258 9.99 -11.94 -0.54
CA HIS A 258 10.30 -12.15 0.89
C HIS A 258 11.21 -13.37 1.08
N THR A 259 10.89 -14.50 0.44
CA THR A 259 11.73 -15.71 0.53
C THR A 259 13.14 -15.48 0.00
N LYS A 260 13.30 -14.76 -1.12
CA LYS A 260 14.63 -14.45 -1.67
C LYS A 260 15.46 -13.55 -0.77
N LYS A 261 14.83 -12.63 -0.04
CA LYS A 261 15.54 -11.77 0.93
C LYS A 261 16.13 -12.61 2.07
N ASN A 262 15.33 -13.50 2.64
CA ASN A 262 15.75 -14.35 3.76
C ASN A 262 16.80 -15.42 3.41
N ILE A 263 17.05 -15.70 2.12
CA ILE A 263 18.11 -16.63 1.68
C ILE A 263 19.46 -15.89 1.52
N ASN A 264 19.43 -14.59 1.28
CA ASN A 264 20.62 -13.78 0.98
C ASN A 264 21.10 -12.92 2.17
N ASP A 265 20.35 -12.92 3.27
CA ASP A 265 20.71 -12.31 4.57
C ASP A 265 21.26 -13.42 5.50
#